data_AF-A0A2V8M5S5-F1
#
_entry.id   AF-A0A2V8M5S5-F1
#
_cell.length_a   1.000
_cell.length_b   1.000
_cell.length_c   1.000
_cell.angle_alpha   90.00
_cell.angle_beta   90.00
_cell.angle_gamma   90.00
#
_symmetry.space_group_name_H-M   'P 1'
#
loop_
_entity.id
_entity.type
_entity.pdbx_description
1 polymer ?
#
loop_
_entity_poly.entity_id
_entity_poly.type
_entity_poly.pdbx_seq_one_letter_code
_entity_poly.pdbx_strand_id
1 'polypeptide(L)'
;MNPPKDLRHIELNSRCALPGLFEGEDGNNPYTILQPPGQVVIIYDYNHTSRVIDLNRREHPGKNIRLFMGDSLGQWEGNTLVVDTTNFNGRLAYSREIPYLSEDLHTLERFTVANESTIDYEVTIE
;
A
#
# COMPACT_ATOMS: atom_id res chain seq x y z
N MET A 1 -32.07 12.59 5.61
CA MET A 1 -30.62 12.36 5.47
C MET A 1 -30.03 13.52 4.68
N ASN A 2 -29.05 14.25 5.23
CA ASN A 2 -28.36 15.29 4.46
C ASN A 2 -27.36 14.60 3.53
N PRO A 3 -27.40 14.85 2.22
CA PRO A 3 -26.41 14.29 1.32
C PRO A 3 -25.01 14.83 1.68
N PRO A 4 -23.97 13.99 1.56
CA PRO A 4 -22.60 14.40 1.80
C PRO A 4 -22.20 15.50 0.82
N LYS A 5 -21.50 16.54 1.30
CA LYS A 5 -21.05 17.69 0.49
C LYS A 5 -19.94 17.34 -0.51
N ASP A 6 -19.22 16.25 -0.25
CA ASP A 6 -18.10 15.77 -1.04
C ASP A 6 -18.05 14.25 -0.88
N LEU A 7 -17.66 13.54 -1.95
CA LEU A 7 -17.45 12.10 -1.90
C LEU A 7 -16.54 11.74 -0.72
N ARG A 8 -15.49 12.52 -0.43
CA ARG A 8 -14.53 12.35 0.68
C ARG A 8 -15.14 12.16 2.08
N HIS A 9 -16.41 12.48 2.27
CA HIS A 9 -17.13 12.26 3.54
C HIS A 9 -18.01 11.00 3.56
N ILE A 10 -18.02 10.21 2.49
CA ILE A 10 -18.73 8.92 2.40
C ILE A 10 -17.79 7.82 2.86
N GLU A 11 -18.24 6.80 3.57
CA GLU A 11 -17.36 5.67 3.91
C GLU A 11 -16.71 5.02 2.65
N LEU A 12 -15.44 4.58 2.75
CA LEU A 12 -14.59 4.19 1.62
C LEU A 12 -15.19 3.03 0.79
N ASN A 13 -15.67 1.98 1.46
CA ASN A 13 -16.24 0.79 0.80
C ASN A 13 -17.53 1.12 0.05
N SER A 14 -18.30 2.07 0.57
CA SER A 14 -19.51 2.58 -0.08
C SER A 14 -19.25 3.33 -1.39
N ARG A 15 -17.99 3.64 -1.71
CA ARG A 15 -17.58 4.30 -2.96
C ARG A 15 -16.94 3.37 -3.97
N CYS A 16 -16.86 2.07 -3.70
CA CYS A 16 -16.07 1.12 -4.49
C CYS A 16 -14.60 1.58 -4.68
N ALA A 17 -14.03 2.25 -3.67
CA ALA A 17 -12.64 2.67 -3.68
C ALA A 17 -11.71 1.49 -3.33
N LEU A 18 -10.45 1.57 -3.76
CA LEU A 18 -9.44 0.58 -3.42
C LEU A 18 -9.19 0.60 -1.90
N PRO A 19 -8.92 -0.55 -1.26
CA PRO A 19 -8.38 -0.59 0.08
C PRO A 19 -7.06 0.15 0.09
N GLY A 20 -6.87 1.03 1.08
CA GLY A 20 -5.60 1.74 1.27
C GLY A 20 -4.41 0.78 1.34
N LEU A 21 -3.19 1.32 1.24
CA LEU A 21 -1.94 0.57 1.42
C LEU A 21 -2.00 -0.34 2.65
N PHE A 22 -2.44 0.22 3.78
CA PHE A 22 -2.47 -0.43 5.09
C PHE A 22 -3.66 -1.37 5.29
N GLU A 23 -4.78 -1.14 4.61
CA GLU A 23 -5.99 -1.97 4.77
C GLU A 23 -5.79 -3.35 4.14
N GLY A 24 -4.95 -3.48 3.11
CA GLY A 24 -4.56 -4.77 2.56
C GLY A 24 -3.63 -5.58 3.48
N GLU A 25 -2.93 -4.92 4.40
CA GLU A 25 -1.84 -5.49 5.21
C GLU A 25 -2.21 -5.60 6.70
N ASP A 26 -3.49 -5.37 7.04
CA ASP A 26 -4.01 -5.36 8.41
C ASP A 26 -4.16 -6.75 9.06
N GLY A 27 -3.86 -7.82 8.32
CA GLY A 27 -3.92 -9.21 8.76
C GLY A 27 -5.32 -9.82 8.79
N ASN A 28 -6.37 -9.07 8.43
CA ASN A 28 -7.75 -9.56 8.45
C ASN A 28 -8.14 -10.32 7.17
N ASN A 29 -7.39 -10.14 6.09
CA ASN A 29 -7.66 -10.77 4.79
C ASN A 29 -6.43 -11.52 4.28
N PRO A 30 -6.62 -12.69 3.63
CA PRO A 30 -5.51 -13.39 3.00
C PRO A 30 -4.95 -12.57 1.82
N TYR A 31 -3.65 -12.68 1.61
CA TYR A 31 -2.98 -12.16 0.44
C TYR A 31 -1.96 -13.18 -0.08
N THR A 32 -1.66 -13.09 -1.37
CA THR A 32 -0.66 -13.92 -2.04
C THR A 32 0.50 -13.05 -2.49
N ILE A 33 1.73 -13.49 -2.24
CA ILE A 33 2.94 -12.83 -2.74
C ILE A 33 3.49 -13.61 -3.93
N LEU A 34 3.63 -12.94 -5.07
CA LEU A 34 4.29 -13.46 -6.26
C LEU A 34 5.63 -12.75 -6.46
N GLN A 35 6.63 -13.46 -6.95
CA GLN A 35 7.98 -12.92 -7.17
C GLN A 35 8.46 -13.20 -8.60
N PRO A 36 7.82 -12.62 -9.64
CA PRO A 36 8.36 -12.69 -10.99
C PRO A 36 9.70 -11.94 -11.09
N PRO A 37 10.52 -12.20 -12.12
CA PRO A 37 11.78 -11.50 -12.28
C PRO A 37 11.61 -9.97 -12.27
N GLY A 38 12.29 -9.31 -11.33
CA GLY A 38 12.32 -7.85 -11.22
C GLY A 38 11.17 -7.20 -10.43
N GLN A 39 10.23 -7.98 -9.87
CA GLN A 39 9.12 -7.43 -9.11
C GLN A 39 8.72 -8.34 -7.94
N VAL A 40 8.13 -7.74 -6.91
CA VAL A 40 7.30 -8.45 -5.93
C VAL A 40 5.87 -7.94 -6.11
N VAL A 41 4.91 -8.86 -6.19
CA VAL A 41 3.50 -8.50 -6.36
C VAL A 41 2.72 -9.07 -5.20
N ILE A 42 2.04 -8.20 -4.46
CA ILE A 42 1.11 -8.59 -3.40
C ILE A 42 -0.30 -8.53 -3.99
N ILE A 43 -1.01 -9.66 -3.95
CA ILE A 43 -2.39 -9.78 -4.41
C ILE A 43 -3.26 -9.92 -3.16
N TYR A 44 -4.08 -8.92 -2.89
CA TYR A 44 -5.01 -8.91 -1.77
C TYR A 44 -6.34 -9.51 -2.23
N ASP A 45 -6.84 -10.49 -1.48
CA ASP A 45 -8.17 -11.07 -1.72
C ASP A 45 -9.27 -10.01 -1.52
N TYR A 46 -9.07 -9.14 -0.51
CA TYR A 46 -9.95 -8.02 -0.26
C TYR A 46 -9.93 -7.01 -1.41
N ASN A 47 -11.12 -6.75 -1.97
CA ASN A 47 -11.35 -5.89 -3.13
C ASN A 47 -10.55 -6.26 -4.39
N HIS A 48 -9.97 -7.47 -4.46
CA HIS A 48 -9.19 -7.98 -5.60
C HIS A 48 -8.12 -7.01 -6.10
N THR A 49 -7.41 -6.38 -5.17
CA THR A 49 -6.38 -5.40 -5.52
C THR A 49 -5.00 -6.03 -5.58
N SER A 50 -4.11 -5.40 -6.34
CA SER A 50 -2.73 -5.82 -6.41
C SER A 50 -1.81 -4.62 -6.23
N ARG A 51 -0.72 -4.85 -5.52
CA ARG A 51 0.38 -3.90 -5.35
C ARG A 51 1.61 -4.48 -6.03
N VAL A 52 2.20 -3.69 -6.92
CA VAL A 52 3.43 -4.05 -7.62
C VAL A 52 4.58 -3.25 -7.00
N ILE A 53 5.57 -3.97 -6.49
CA ILE A 53 6.81 -3.44 -5.94
C ILE A 53 7.90 -3.68 -6.97
N ASP A 54 8.42 -2.62 -7.58
CA ASP A 54 9.46 -2.71 -8.60
C ASP A 54 10.84 -2.84 -7.96
N LEU A 55 11.60 -3.89 -8.33
CA LEU A 55 12.95 -4.15 -7.79
C LEU A 55 14.08 -3.61 -8.68
N ASN A 56 13.77 -3.19 -9.90
CA ASN A 56 14.76 -2.77 -10.91
C ASN A 56 14.87 -1.24 -10.98
N ARG A 57 13.75 -0.54 -10.79
CA ARG A 57 13.70 0.91 -10.77
C ARG A 57 14.33 1.46 -9.48
N ARG A 58 14.89 2.67 -9.58
CA ARG A 58 15.60 3.36 -8.48
C ARG A 58 15.04 4.74 -8.16
N GLU A 59 14.15 5.25 -9.02
CA GLU A 59 13.58 6.58 -8.88
C GLU A 59 12.06 6.50 -9.01
N HIS A 60 11.38 7.19 -8.12
CA HIS A 60 9.94 7.41 -8.19
C HIS A 60 9.58 8.34 -9.35
N PRO A 61 8.35 8.27 -9.86
CA PRO A 61 7.87 9.22 -10.84
C PRO A 61 7.83 10.62 -10.21
N GLY A 62 7.94 11.65 -11.06
CA GLY A 62 7.89 13.03 -10.60
C GLY A 62 6.65 13.34 -9.75
N LYS A 63 6.78 14.25 -8.77
CA LYS A 63 5.78 14.55 -7.73
C LYS A 63 4.37 14.92 -8.22
N ASN A 64 4.21 15.20 -9.51
CA ASN A 64 2.90 15.49 -10.11
C ASN A 64 2.11 14.23 -10.49
N ILE A 65 2.76 13.06 -10.51
CA ILE A 65 2.11 11.77 -10.73
C ILE A 65 1.61 11.27 -9.39
N ARG A 66 0.30 11.08 -9.24
CA ARG A 66 -0.36 10.66 -7.99
C ARG A 66 -1.17 9.39 -8.21
N LEU A 67 -0.88 8.36 -7.43
CA LEU A 67 -1.44 7.01 -7.54
C LEU A 67 -2.26 6.67 -6.30
N PHE A 68 -3.21 5.75 -6.43
CA PHE A 68 -4.10 5.37 -5.32
C PHE A 68 -3.33 4.74 -4.16
N MET A 69 -2.55 3.67 -4.42
CA MET A 69 -1.73 2.98 -3.42
C MET A 69 -0.27 3.48 -3.41
N GLY A 70 -0.01 4.63 -4.02
CA GLY A 70 1.35 5.15 -4.20
C GLY A 70 2.16 4.39 -5.25
N ASP A 71 3.44 4.71 -5.31
CA ASP A 71 4.46 4.11 -6.15
C ASP A 71 5.47 3.38 -5.26
N SER A 72 5.57 2.05 -5.35
CA SER A 72 6.43 1.24 -4.48
C SER A 72 7.71 0.78 -5.18
N LEU A 73 8.85 1.05 -4.56
CA LEU A 73 10.17 0.56 -4.97
C LEU A 73 10.74 -0.36 -3.91
N GLY A 74 11.27 -1.50 -4.32
CA GLY A 74 11.80 -2.52 -3.40
C GLY A 74 13.29 -2.76 -3.59
N GLN A 75 13.96 -3.06 -2.47
CA GLN A 75 15.33 -3.57 -2.46
C GLN A 75 15.50 -4.63 -1.38
N TRP A 76 16.33 -5.65 -1.66
CA TRP A 76 16.62 -6.71 -0.71
C TRP A 76 17.85 -6.37 0.13
N GLU A 77 17.70 -6.48 1.45
CA GLU A 77 18.75 -6.41 2.45
C GLU A 77 18.82 -7.76 3.17
N GLY A 78 19.65 -8.69 2.66
CA GLY A 78 19.67 -10.06 3.15
C GLY A 78 18.33 -10.77 2.93
N ASN A 79 17.63 -11.11 4.00
CA ASN A 79 16.29 -11.71 4.00
C ASN A 79 15.15 -10.70 4.19
N THR A 80 15.44 -9.39 4.16
CA THR A 80 14.44 -8.33 4.31
C THR A 80 14.19 -7.65 2.98
N LEU A 81 12.92 -7.54 2.57
CA LEU A 81 12.50 -6.65 1.50
C LEU A 81 12.18 -5.29 2.10
N VAL A 82 12.97 -4.28 1.75
CA VAL A 82 12.72 -2.88 2.12
C VAL A 82 11.97 -2.21 0.98
N VAL A 83 10.84 -1.59 1.29
CA VAL A 83 9.94 -0.97 0.32
C VAL A 83 9.76 0.51 0.65
N ASP A 84 10.15 1.37 -0.28
CA ASP A 84 9.92 2.81 -0.24
C ASP A 84 8.65 3.11 -1.06
N THR A 85 7.68 3.79 -0.45
CA THR A 85 6.44 4.16 -1.16
C THR A 85 6.10 5.63 -0.97
N THR A 86 5.86 6.32 -2.09
CA THR A 86 5.42 7.71 -2.13
C THR A 86 4.35 7.91 -3.22
N ASN A 87 4.15 9.14 -3.71
CA ASN A 87 3.23 9.50 -4.80
C ASN A 87 1.75 9.13 -4.52
N PHE A 88 1.30 9.13 -3.26
CA PHE A 88 -0.11 8.91 -2.92
C PHE A 88 -1.02 10.04 -3.42
N ASN A 89 -2.24 9.70 -3.82
CA ASN A 89 -3.25 10.68 -4.26
C ASN A 89 -4.16 11.20 -3.13
N GLY A 90 -3.95 10.75 -1.88
CA GLY A 90 -4.71 11.18 -0.70
C GLY A 90 -6.20 10.84 -0.73
N ARG A 91 -6.64 9.96 -1.64
CA ARG A 91 -8.07 9.58 -1.78
C ARG A 91 -8.43 8.28 -1.08
N LEU A 92 -7.44 7.55 -0.58
CA LEU A 92 -7.62 6.35 0.22
C LEU A 92 -7.61 6.66 1.72
N ALA A 93 -8.04 5.69 2.52
CA ALA A 93 -7.99 5.76 3.97
C ALA A 93 -6.78 4.99 4.52
N TYR A 94 -6.34 5.36 5.73
CA TYR A 94 -5.42 4.53 6.50
C TYR A 94 -6.16 3.33 7.10
N SER A 95 -7.32 3.57 7.73
CA SER A 95 -8.21 2.53 8.26
C SER A 95 -9.66 3.01 8.26
N ARG A 96 -10.59 2.18 8.75
CA ARG A 96 -11.99 2.58 8.95
C ARG A 96 -12.13 3.72 9.98
N GLU A 97 -11.27 3.73 10.99
CA GLU A 97 -11.22 4.74 12.06
C GLU A 97 -10.46 6.00 11.64
N ILE A 98 -9.50 5.86 10.72
CA ILE A 98 -8.68 6.95 10.18
C ILE A 98 -8.97 7.08 8.67
N PRO A 99 -10.05 7.82 8.29
CA PRO A 99 -10.61 7.81 6.94
C PRO A 99 -9.86 8.73 5.97
N TYR A 100 -8.58 9.02 6.21
CA TYR A 100 -7.77 9.93 5.40
C TYR A 100 -6.32 9.47 5.33
N LEU A 101 -5.66 9.84 4.23
CA LEU A 101 -4.25 9.64 3.95
C LEU A 101 -3.70 10.93 3.30
N SER A 102 -2.48 11.33 3.65
CA SER A 102 -1.87 12.52 3.03
C SER A 102 -1.36 12.21 1.62
N GLU A 103 -1.37 13.20 0.72
CA GLU A 103 -0.63 13.13 -0.55
C GLU A 103 0.90 13.23 -0.34
N ASP A 104 1.30 13.77 0.81
CA ASP A 104 2.71 13.91 1.21
C ASP A 104 3.22 12.72 2.01
N LEU A 105 2.38 11.69 2.23
CA LEU A 105 2.79 10.47 2.93
C LEU A 105 3.99 9.84 2.23
N HIS A 106 4.96 9.43 3.04
CA HIS A 106 6.04 8.56 2.65
C HIS A 106 6.10 7.38 3.63
N THR A 107 6.17 6.16 3.10
CA THR A 107 6.30 4.95 3.92
C THR A 107 7.59 4.22 3.59
N LEU A 108 8.26 3.78 4.64
CA LEU A 108 9.36 2.83 4.55
C LEU A 108 8.95 1.56 5.26
N GLU A 109 8.68 0.52 4.48
CA GLU A 109 8.22 -0.78 4.96
C GLU A 109 9.34 -1.81 4.90
N ARG A 110 9.36 -2.73 5.87
CA ARG A 110 10.34 -3.81 5.95
C ARG A 110 9.60 -5.13 6.13
N PHE A 111 9.71 -6.01 5.14
CA PHE A 111 9.16 -7.36 5.18
C PHE A 111 10.32 -8.34 5.40
N THR A 112 10.50 -8.84 6.62
CA THR A 112 11.58 -9.74 6.99
C THR A 112 11.07 -11.18 7.01
N VAL A 113 11.63 -12.06 6.18
CA VAL A 113 11.28 -13.48 6.21
C VAL A 113 11.87 -14.12 7.46
N ALA A 114 11.04 -14.31 8.48
CA ALA A 114 11.45 -14.85 9.78
C ALA A 114 11.58 -16.38 9.75
N ASN A 115 10.65 -17.07 9.06
CA ASN A 115 10.66 -18.51 8.83
C ASN A 115 9.70 -18.89 7.68
N GLU A 116 9.49 -20.19 7.44
CA GLU A 116 8.67 -20.71 6.33
C GLU A 116 7.21 -20.23 6.31
N SER A 117 6.66 -19.78 7.44
CA SER A 117 5.27 -19.36 7.56
C SER A 117 5.09 -17.97 8.20
N THR A 118 6.18 -17.23 8.42
CA THR A 118 6.14 -15.94 9.15
C THR A 118 6.97 -14.88 8.44
N ILE A 119 6.34 -13.73 8.21
CA ILE A 119 7.01 -12.49 7.80
C ILE A 119 6.81 -11.48 8.92
N ASP A 120 7.91 -10.93 9.43
CA ASP A 120 7.87 -9.79 10.34
C ASP A 120 7.73 -8.52 9.50
N TYR A 121 6.69 -7.74 9.77
CA TYR A 121 6.39 -6.49 9.06
C TYR A 121 6.59 -5.30 10.00
N GLU A 122 7.39 -4.34 9.55
CA GLU A 122 7.58 -3.04 10.19
C GLU A 122 7.32 -1.93 9.17
N VAL A 123 6.66 -0.86 9.60
CA VAL A 123 6.45 0.33 8.78
C VAL A 123 6.79 1.59 9.53
N THR A 124 7.55 2.45 8.86
CA THR A 124 7.80 3.84 9.28
C THR A 124 6.97 4.77 8.40
N ILE A 125 6.31 5.74 9.02
CA ILE A 125 5.47 6.76 8.38
C ILE A 125 6.14 8.11 8.61
N GLU A 126 6.40 8.86 7.53
CA GLU A 126 6.98 10.21 7.54
C GLU A 126 6.01 11.28 7.04
#